data_AF-A0A960PHP2-F1
#
_entry.id   AF-A0A960PHP2-F1
#
_cell.length_a   1.000
_cell.length_b   1.000
_cell.length_c   1.000
_cell.angle_alpha   90.00
_cell.angle_beta   90.00
_cell.angle_gamma   90.00
#
_symmetry.space_group_name_H-M   'P 1'
#
loop_
_entity.id
_entity.type
_entity.pdbx_description
1 polymer ?
#
loop_
_entity_poly.entity_id
_entity_poly.type
_entity_poly.pdbx_seq_one_letter_code
_entity_poly.pdbx_strand_id
1 'polypeptide(L)' 'HTCMTLRGVKKPGAKTITSAVLGGFRKDPRTRSEAMSLIQG' A
#
# COMPACT_ATOMS: atom_id res chain seq x y z
N HIS A 1 -3.31 -7.66 9.12
CA HIS A 1 -4.71 -8.11 9.35
C HIS A 1 -4.73 -9.30 10.31
N THR A 2 -5.21 -9.11 11.54
CA THR A 2 -5.31 -10.20 12.53
C THR A 2 -6.25 -11.32 12.08
N CYS A 3 -7.29 -10.97 11.32
CA CYS A 3 -8.23 -11.95 10.74
C CYS A 3 -7.55 -12.98 9.85
N MET A 4 -6.47 -12.62 9.14
CA MET A 4 -5.75 -13.54 8.26
C MET A 4 -4.65 -14.32 8.99
N THR A 5 -4.23 -13.83 10.16
CA THR A 5 -3.17 -14.44 10.98
C THR A 5 -3.74 -15.47 11.95
N LEU A 6 -4.81 -15.12 12.68
CA LEU A 6 -5.40 -15.98 13.72
C LEU A 6 -6.60 -16.78 13.23
N ARG A 7 -7.26 -16.30 12.19
CA ARG A 7 -8.51 -16.87 11.64
C ARG A 7 -8.33 -17.12 10.14
N GLY A 8 -9.33 -17.73 9.50
CA GLY A 8 -9.35 -17.90 8.04
C GLY A 8 -8.09 -18.60 7.49
N VAL A 9 -7.40 -17.95 6.54
CA VAL A 9 -6.26 -18.47 5.77
C VAL A 9 -4.97 -18.71 6.58
N LYS A 10 -4.89 -18.29 7.85
CA LYS A 10 -3.76 -18.54 8.78
C LYS A 10 -2.36 -18.24 8.18
N LYS A 11 -2.19 -17.06 7.57
CA LYS A 11 -0.92 -16.59 7.00
C LYS A 11 -0.25 -15.55 7.90
N PRO A 12 0.66 -15.96 8.82
CA PRO A 12 1.49 -15.02 9.56
C PRO A 12 2.42 -14.24 8.62
N GLY A 13 2.67 -12.98 8.93
CA GLY A 13 3.51 -12.09 8.10
C GLY A 13 2.82 -11.50 6.86
N ALA A 14 1.53 -11.77 6.65
CA ALA A 14 0.77 -11.11 5.58
C ALA A 14 0.67 -9.58 5.82
N LYS A 15 1.22 -8.80 4.88
CA LYS A 15 1.13 -7.34 4.87
C LYS A 15 0.05 -6.90 3.89
N THR A 16 -0.75 -5.91 4.29
CA THR A 16 -1.76 -5.27 3.43
C THR A 16 -1.41 -3.81 3.33
N ILE A 17 -1.16 -3.36 2.10
CA ILE A 17 -0.78 -1.99 1.79
C ILE A 17 -1.88 -1.42 0.91
N THR A 18 -2.46 -0.30 1.32
CA THR A 18 -3.45 0.44 0.55
C THR A 18 -3.01 1.89 0.40
N SER A 19 -3.37 2.51 -0.72
CA SER A 19 -3.05 3.90 -0.99
C SER A 19 -4.26 4.60 -1.58
N ALA A 20 -4.46 5.86 -1.21
CA ALA A 20 -5.45 6.74 -1.83
C ALA A 20 -4.75 7.98 -2.35
N VAL A 21 -4.94 8.30 -3.64
CA VAL A 21 -4.31 9.45 -4.29
C VAL A 21 -5.35 10.36 -4.93
N LEU A 22 -5.13 11.67 -4.79
CA LEU A 22 -5.99 12.73 -5.27
C LEU A 22 -5.19 13.78 -6.05
N GLY A 23 -5.88 14.66 -6.77
CA GLY A 23 -5.25 15.80 -7.45
C GLY A 23 -4.11 15.40 -8.41
N GLY A 24 -2.98 16.10 -8.31
CA GLY A 24 -1.80 15.87 -9.17
C GLY A 24 -1.28 14.44 -9.13
N PHE A 25 -1.27 13.79 -7.96
CA PHE A 25 -0.84 12.39 -7.80
C PHE A 25 -1.76 11.36 -8.47
N ARG A 26 -3.02 11.73 -8.74
CA ARG A 26 -3.95 10.89 -9.50
C ARG A 26 -3.79 11.10 -11.01
N LYS A 27 -3.43 12.31 -11.44
CA LYS A 27 -3.31 12.71 -12.85
C LYS A 27 -1.95 12.36 -13.44
N ASP A 28 -0.87 12.56 -12.70
CA ASP A 28 0.50 12.28 -13.15
C ASP A 28 1.08 11.04 -12.44
N PRO A 29 1.31 9.94 -13.17
CA PRO A 29 1.92 8.74 -12.60
C PRO A 29 3.39 8.94 -12.19
N ARG A 30 4.12 9.90 -12.78
CA ARG A 30 5.54 10.17 -12.45
C ARG A 30 5.65 10.76 -11.05
N THR A 31 4.84 11.77 -10.74
CA THR A 31 4.77 12.38 -9.41
C THR A 31 4.35 11.38 -8.34
N ARG A 32 3.42 10.47 -8.68
CA ARG A 32 3.05 9.36 -7.79
C ARG A 32 4.20 8.38 -7.56
N SER A 33 4.93 8.02 -8.62
CA SER A 33 6.06 7.09 -8.53
C SER A 33 7.20 7.68 -7.70
N GLU A 34 7.51 8.95 -7.90
CA GLU A 34 8.54 9.66 -7.13
C GLU A 34 8.20 9.67 -5.63
N ALA A 35 6.97 10.06 -5.29
CA ALA A 35 6.53 10.05 -3.90
C ALA A 35 6.52 8.65 -3.28
N MET A 36 6.07 7.63 -4.01
CA MET A 36 6.12 6.25 -3.52
C MET A 36 7.56 5.75 -3.32
N SER A 37 8.48 6.16 -4.19
CA SER A 37 9.90 5.81 -4.06
C SER A 37 10.53 6.46 -2.83
N LEU A 38 10.17 7.72 -2.54
CA LEU A 38 10.63 8.42 -1.33
C LEU A 38 10.03 7.81 -0.04
N ILE A 39 8.79 7.34 -0.07
CA ILE A 39 8.13 6.69 1.09
C ILE A 39 8.68 5.29 1.34
N GLN A 40 9.03 4.56 0.28
CA GLN A 40 9.53 3.19 0.37
C GLN A 40 11.04 3.07 0.59
N GLY A 41 11.75 4.21 0.59
CA GLY A 41 13.19 4.40 0.87
C GLY A 41 14.02 3.14 1.01
#